data_AF-A0A7X1B546-F1
#
_entry.id   AF-A0A7X1B546-F1
#
_cell.length_a   1.000
_cell.length_b   1.000
_cell.length_c   1.000
_cell.angle_alpha   90.00
_cell.angle_beta   90.00
_cell.angle_gamma   90.00
#
_symmetry.space_group_name_H-M   'P 1'
#
loop_
_entity.id
_entity.type
_entity.pdbx_description
1 polymer ?
#
loop_
_entity_poly.entity_id
_entity_poly.type
_entity_poly.pdbx_seq_one_letter_code
_entity_poly.pdbx_strand_id
1 'polypeptide(L)'
;MKIKSTFLATISAISLFATVQSEAVEIEMGVWQPGSVGNYRANPIGDFESILDNYTLGKSTDGTWFGTFCIEKNEYFTPGDTYQVEFNDGAISGGVSGAVGGKDIISKGTAYLYKNYALGTLAGLDYGSSSALYNLQNAIWYLEGETRIGMNPGSSFSSFIDIAMNGLGLDLSGIKSDYTGNQVQVMNLTSRGGTLQHQDQLVLVSVPDSGSTIALLGLATFGLAAVGRRRNKK
;
A
#
# COMPACT_ATOMS: atom_id res chain seq x y z
N MET A 1 32.19 -58.00 -41.78
CA MET A 1 31.75 -57.75 -40.38
C MET A 1 32.17 -56.33 -40.02
N LYS A 2 31.25 -55.36 -40.01
CA LYS A 2 31.53 -53.94 -39.74
C LYS A 2 30.82 -53.54 -38.44
N ILE A 3 31.59 -53.23 -37.40
CA ILE A 3 31.10 -52.70 -36.12
C ILE A 3 31.07 -51.17 -36.27
N LYS A 4 29.88 -50.57 -36.22
CA LYS A 4 29.72 -49.11 -36.16
C LYS A 4 29.69 -48.71 -34.68
N SER A 5 30.66 -47.91 -34.24
CA SER A 5 30.63 -47.27 -32.93
C SER A 5 29.60 -46.15 -32.94
N THR A 6 28.77 -46.08 -31.91
CA THR A 6 27.84 -44.96 -31.68
C THR A 6 28.37 -44.19 -30.48
N PHE A 7 28.88 -42.98 -30.74
CA PHE A 7 29.29 -42.03 -29.71
C PHE A 7 28.03 -41.47 -29.03
N LEU A 8 27.91 -41.68 -27.72
CA LEU A 8 26.90 -41.03 -26.88
C LEU A 8 27.50 -39.68 -26.43
N ALA A 9 26.95 -38.58 -26.91
CA ALA A 9 27.25 -37.24 -26.40
C ALA A 9 26.27 -36.91 -25.28
N THR A 10 26.72 -36.96 -24.03
CA THR A 10 25.97 -36.46 -22.87
C THR A 10 26.07 -34.94 -22.82
N ILE A 11 24.97 -34.26 -23.11
CA ILE A 11 24.80 -32.83 -22.86
C ILE A 11 24.41 -32.66 -21.38
N SER A 12 25.36 -32.24 -20.56
CA SER A 12 25.06 -31.77 -19.19
C SER A 12 24.56 -30.34 -19.27
N ALA A 13 23.26 -30.13 -19.13
CA ALA A 13 22.68 -28.81 -18.93
C ALA A 13 23.02 -28.33 -17.51
N ILE A 14 23.99 -27.43 -17.40
CA ILE A 14 24.25 -26.71 -16.15
C ILE A 14 23.17 -25.62 -16.06
N SER A 15 22.13 -25.89 -15.27
CA SER A 15 21.16 -24.89 -14.87
C SER A 15 21.81 -23.96 -13.83
N LEU A 16 22.24 -22.77 -14.25
CA LEU A 16 22.55 -21.69 -13.32
C LEU A 16 21.23 -21.26 -12.65
N PHE A 17 21.03 -21.66 -11.40
CA PHE A 17 20.04 -21.02 -10.55
C PHE A 17 20.65 -19.71 -10.06
N ALA A 18 20.30 -18.60 -10.71
CA ALA A 18 20.55 -17.29 -10.13
C ALA A 18 19.65 -17.17 -8.89
N THR A 19 20.27 -17.11 -7.71
CA THR A 19 19.57 -16.73 -6.48
C THR A 19 19.21 -15.26 -6.61
N VAL A 20 17.94 -14.97 -6.93
CA VAL A 20 17.39 -13.62 -6.74
C VAL A 20 17.35 -13.39 -5.24
N GLN A 21 18.29 -12.61 -4.72
CA GLN A 21 18.15 -12.04 -3.38
C GLN A 21 17.03 -11.01 -3.48
N SER A 22 16.01 -11.11 -2.63
CA SER A 22 15.01 -10.05 -2.50
C SER A 22 15.73 -8.85 -1.89
N GLU A 23 15.94 -7.79 -2.68
CA GLU A 23 16.34 -6.52 -2.10
C GLU A 23 15.23 -6.01 -1.18
N ALA A 24 15.60 -5.29 -0.12
CA ALA A 24 14.63 -4.67 0.77
C ALA A 24 13.82 -3.65 -0.02
N VAL A 25 12.51 -3.54 0.25
CA VAL A 25 11.68 -2.51 -0.35
C VAL A 25 12.13 -1.16 0.19
N GLU A 26 12.46 -0.23 -0.70
CA GLU A 26 12.92 1.11 -0.35
C GLU A 26 11.98 2.20 -0.87
N ILE A 27 11.87 3.27 -0.09
CA ILE A 27 11.05 4.44 -0.43
C ILE A 27 11.76 5.72 0.00
N GLU A 28 11.79 6.72 -0.87
CA GLU A 28 12.20 8.07 -0.48
C GLU A 28 10.97 8.85 -0.04
N MET A 29 11.00 9.38 1.18
CA MET A 29 9.90 10.15 1.74
C MET A 29 10.07 11.64 1.52
N GLY A 30 8.98 12.36 1.30
CA GLY A 30 9.01 13.80 1.10
C GLY A 30 7.72 14.50 1.50
N VAL A 31 7.71 15.81 1.30
CA VAL A 31 6.52 16.66 1.42
C VAL A 31 6.08 17.12 0.03
N TRP A 32 4.78 17.31 -0.18
CA TRP A 32 4.28 17.82 -1.46
C TRP A 32 4.76 19.26 -1.73
N GLN A 33 4.78 20.11 -0.70
CA GLN A 33 5.36 21.45 -0.76
C GLN A 33 6.14 21.76 0.53
N PRO A 34 7.24 22.54 0.47
CA PRO A 34 7.99 22.94 1.66
C PRO A 34 7.10 23.58 2.73
N GLY A 35 7.25 23.14 3.98
CA GLY A 35 6.48 23.65 5.12
C GLY A 35 5.03 23.14 5.20
N SER A 36 4.61 22.24 4.31
CA SER A 36 3.29 21.63 4.42
C SER A 36 3.27 20.52 5.47
N VAL A 37 2.13 20.41 6.15
CA VAL A 37 1.87 19.39 7.17
C VAL A 37 0.70 18.54 6.68
N GLY A 38 0.81 17.21 6.78
CA GLY A 38 -0.27 16.28 6.44
C GLY A 38 -0.48 15.97 4.96
N ASN A 39 0.49 16.27 4.12
CA ASN A 39 0.51 15.97 2.69
C ASN A 39 1.90 15.47 2.30
N TYR A 40 2.15 14.21 2.64
CA TYR A 40 3.42 13.56 2.41
C TYR A 40 3.40 12.83 1.07
N ARG A 41 4.58 12.66 0.49
CA ARG A 41 4.77 11.86 -0.72
C ARG A 41 5.75 10.75 -0.44
N ALA A 42 5.53 9.65 -1.14
CA ALA A 42 6.32 8.45 -1.09
C ALA A 42 6.76 8.12 -2.52
N ASN A 43 8.08 8.14 -2.72
CA ASN A 43 8.71 7.87 -4.01
C ASN A 43 9.26 6.43 -3.96
N PRO A 44 8.54 5.43 -4.49
CA PRO A 44 9.02 4.05 -4.49
C PRO A 44 10.28 3.90 -5.34
N ILE A 45 11.16 2.98 -4.97
CA ILE A 45 12.45 2.76 -5.64
C ILE A 45 12.52 1.34 -6.19
N GLY A 46 13.04 1.19 -7.42
CA GLY A 46 13.33 -0.11 -8.02
C GLY A 46 12.06 -0.92 -8.29
N ASP A 47 12.06 -2.21 -7.94
CA ASP A 47 10.93 -3.12 -8.21
C ASP A 47 9.62 -2.67 -7.55
N PHE A 48 9.69 -1.83 -6.51
CA PHE A 48 8.52 -1.30 -5.83
C PHE A 48 7.81 -0.18 -6.61
N GLU A 49 8.41 0.39 -7.66
CA GLU A 49 7.77 1.43 -8.49
C GLU A 49 6.40 1.02 -9.05
N SER A 50 6.19 -0.26 -9.27
CA SER A 50 4.90 -0.83 -9.72
C SER A 50 3.71 -0.54 -8.80
N ILE A 51 3.95 -0.18 -7.53
CA ILE A 51 2.88 0.21 -6.59
C ILE A 51 2.07 1.42 -7.08
N LEU A 52 2.68 2.29 -7.90
CA LEU A 52 2.06 3.49 -8.45
C LEU A 52 0.87 3.18 -9.38
N ASP A 53 0.79 1.97 -9.92
CA ASP A 53 -0.34 1.53 -10.76
C ASP A 53 -1.64 1.38 -9.96
N ASN A 54 -1.55 1.30 -8.63
CA ASN A 54 -2.72 1.21 -7.76
C ASN A 54 -3.40 2.57 -7.56
N TYR A 55 -2.70 3.66 -7.91
CA TYR A 55 -3.13 5.02 -7.65
C TYR A 55 -3.64 5.68 -8.93
N THR A 56 -4.67 6.51 -8.78
CA THR A 56 -5.21 7.36 -9.85
C THR A 56 -4.89 8.83 -9.57
N LEU A 57 -5.68 9.53 -8.75
CA LEU A 57 -5.41 10.94 -8.41
C LEU A 57 -4.58 11.09 -7.14
N GLY A 58 -4.44 10.03 -6.34
CA GLY A 58 -3.54 10.02 -5.18
C GLY A 58 -2.06 9.86 -5.54
N LYS A 59 -1.66 10.12 -6.79
CA LYS A 59 -0.28 10.11 -7.26
C LYS A 59 0.06 11.35 -8.08
N SER A 60 1.35 11.55 -8.29
CA SER A 60 1.86 12.63 -9.11
C SER A 60 1.50 12.47 -10.59
N THR A 61 1.37 13.60 -11.29
CA THR A 61 1.10 13.62 -12.73
C THR A 61 2.22 12.97 -13.55
N ASP A 62 3.46 13.07 -13.08
CA ASP A 62 4.62 12.43 -13.69
C ASP A 62 4.78 10.94 -13.29
N GLY A 63 3.92 10.43 -12.41
CA GLY A 63 3.92 9.03 -11.99
C GLY A 63 5.19 8.60 -11.28
N THR A 64 5.80 9.48 -10.48
CA THR A 64 7.04 9.21 -9.73
C THR A 64 6.80 9.02 -8.23
N TRP A 65 5.66 9.48 -7.72
CA TRP A 65 5.34 9.37 -6.30
C TRP A 65 3.84 9.27 -6.05
N PHE A 66 3.46 8.67 -4.92
CA PHE A 66 2.09 8.66 -4.42
C PHE A 66 1.96 9.43 -3.11
N GLY A 67 0.77 9.96 -2.85
CA GLY A 67 0.45 10.65 -1.61
C GLY A 67 0.22 9.68 -0.46
N THR A 68 0.72 10.03 0.71
CA THR A 68 0.58 9.25 1.92
C THR A 68 0.39 10.14 3.15
N PHE A 69 0.04 9.53 4.27
CA PHE A 69 -0.32 10.17 5.52
C PHE A 69 0.31 9.42 6.69
N CYS A 70 0.76 10.19 7.68
CA CYS A 70 1.24 9.66 8.93
C CYS A 70 0.10 8.97 9.68
N ILE A 71 0.41 7.85 10.33
CA ILE A 71 -0.56 7.17 11.20
C ILE A 71 -0.48 7.75 12.61
N GLU A 72 0.72 8.08 13.07
CA GLU A 72 0.99 8.60 14.42
C GLU A 72 1.28 10.09 14.36
N LYS A 73 0.95 10.85 15.40
CA LYS A 73 1.13 12.31 15.40
C LYS A 73 2.48 12.76 15.96
N ASN A 74 3.08 11.93 16.81
CA ASN A 74 4.30 12.21 17.56
C ASN A 74 5.55 11.51 17.01
N GLU A 75 5.41 10.78 15.90
CA GLU A 75 6.54 10.25 15.16
C GLU A 75 6.89 11.15 13.96
N TYR A 76 8.10 10.99 13.44
CA TYR A 76 8.59 11.82 12.33
C TYR A 76 9.48 11.02 11.39
N PHE A 77 9.45 11.40 10.13
CA PHE A 77 10.47 11.06 9.14
C PHE A 77 11.18 12.36 8.71
N THR A 78 12.34 12.21 8.08
CA THR A 78 13.11 13.31 7.50
C THR A 78 12.82 13.38 6.00
N PRO A 79 12.22 14.46 5.48
CA PRO A 79 12.02 14.62 4.04
C PRO A 79 13.35 14.57 3.26
N GLY A 80 13.40 13.76 2.20
CA GLY A 80 14.57 13.52 1.37
C GLY A 80 15.38 12.29 1.76
N ASP A 81 15.08 11.66 2.90
CA ASP A 81 15.73 10.41 3.30
C ASP A 81 15.05 9.19 2.67
N THR A 82 15.84 8.14 2.43
CA THR A 82 15.37 6.83 1.99
C THR A 82 15.21 5.88 3.17
N TYR A 83 14.09 5.18 3.21
CA TYR A 83 13.73 4.22 4.24
C TYR A 83 13.54 2.83 3.66
N GLN A 84 13.80 1.82 4.49
CA GLN A 84 13.35 0.46 4.23
C GLN A 84 11.92 0.30 4.74
N VAL A 85 11.12 -0.48 4.02
CA VAL A 85 9.69 -0.63 4.27
C VAL A 85 9.36 -2.08 4.60
N GLU A 86 8.64 -2.28 5.70
CA GLU A 86 7.86 -3.49 5.94
C GLU A 86 6.37 -3.15 5.85
N PHE A 87 5.57 -4.04 5.27
CA PHE A 87 4.12 -3.85 5.15
C PHE A 87 3.37 -4.59 6.26
N ASN A 88 2.53 -3.87 7.00
CA ASN A 88 1.68 -4.42 8.05
C ASN A 88 0.25 -3.89 7.95
N ASP A 89 -0.63 -4.37 8.83
CA ASP A 89 -2.01 -3.87 9.00
C ASP A 89 -2.11 -2.73 10.04
N GLY A 90 -1.01 -2.34 10.67
CA GLY A 90 -1.00 -1.41 11.79
C GLY A 90 0.37 -0.79 12.05
N ALA A 91 0.38 0.27 12.84
CA ALA A 91 1.60 0.92 13.33
C ALA A 91 2.33 0.02 14.33
N ILE A 92 3.67 0.05 14.31
CA ILE A 92 4.50 -0.70 15.26
C ILE A 92 4.91 0.26 16.39
N SER A 93 4.88 -0.21 17.64
CA SER A 93 5.12 0.60 18.86
C SER A 93 3.99 1.58 19.22
N GLY A 94 3.30 2.15 18.23
CA GLY A 94 2.07 2.95 18.39
C GLY A 94 2.32 4.38 18.88
N GLY A 95 1.39 5.27 18.56
CA GLY A 95 1.49 6.70 18.82
C GLY A 95 0.95 7.13 20.18
N VAL A 96 0.13 8.19 20.19
CA VAL A 96 -0.53 8.71 21.39
C VAL A 96 -1.56 7.73 21.97
N SER A 97 -2.31 7.02 21.11
CA SER A 97 -3.24 5.95 21.52
C SER A 97 -2.50 4.77 22.15
N GLY A 98 -1.25 4.54 21.70
CA GLY A 98 -0.39 3.44 22.07
C GLY A 98 -0.79 2.11 21.41
N ALA A 99 0.17 1.22 21.24
CA ALA A 99 -0.08 -0.09 20.62
C ALA A 99 -0.63 -1.14 21.60
N VAL A 100 -1.61 -1.94 21.16
CA VAL A 100 -2.10 -3.11 21.91
C VAL A 100 -1.35 -4.36 21.45
N GLY A 101 -0.55 -4.95 22.34
CA GLY A 101 0.27 -6.12 21.99
C GLY A 101 1.43 -5.79 21.02
N GLY A 102 1.87 -4.53 21.00
CA GLY A 102 2.97 -4.06 20.15
C GLY A 102 2.56 -3.63 18.74
N LYS A 103 1.27 -3.66 18.42
CA LYS A 103 0.69 -3.16 17.17
C LYS A 103 -0.55 -2.30 17.40
N ASP A 104 -0.74 -1.25 16.61
CA ASP A 104 -2.00 -0.48 16.55
C ASP A 104 -2.60 -0.61 15.14
N ILE A 105 -3.63 -1.46 15.00
CA ILE A 105 -4.23 -1.78 13.69
C ILE A 105 -5.01 -0.57 13.19
N ILE A 106 -4.83 -0.22 11.91
CA ILE A 106 -5.53 0.94 11.36
C ILE A 106 -7.05 0.76 11.43
N SER A 107 -7.77 1.85 11.66
CA SER A 107 -9.23 1.80 11.69
C SER A 107 -9.85 1.58 10.30
N LYS A 108 -11.08 1.03 10.26
CA LYS A 108 -11.88 0.90 9.02
C LYS A 108 -12.09 2.25 8.32
N GLY A 109 -12.27 3.31 9.09
CA GLY A 109 -12.43 4.67 8.59
C GLY A 109 -11.16 5.15 7.86
N THR A 110 -9.99 4.91 8.44
CA THR A 110 -8.70 5.28 7.84
C THR A 110 -8.48 4.51 6.54
N ALA A 111 -8.70 3.20 6.55
CA ALA A 111 -8.60 2.39 5.33
C ALA A 111 -9.59 2.88 4.24
N TYR A 112 -10.82 3.22 4.61
CA TYR A 112 -11.82 3.74 3.66
C TYR A 112 -11.40 5.09 3.07
N LEU A 113 -11.01 6.05 3.90
CA LEU A 113 -10.61 7.38 3.45
C LEU A 113 -9.36 7.32 2.56
N TYR A 114 -8.35 6.56 2.98
CA TYR A 114 -7.11 6.45 2.23
C TYR A 114 -7.28 5.74 0.89
N LYS A 115 -8.07 4.65 0.84
CA LYS A 115 -8.40 3.98 -0.42
C LYS A 115 -9.07 4.94 -1.41
N ASN A 116 -10.08 5.68 -0.95
CA ASN A 116 -10.78 6.63 -1.81
C ASN A 116 -9.88 7.79 -2.22
N TYR A 117 -8.96 8.23 -1.36
CA TYR A 117 -7.91 9.19 -1.71
C TYR A 117 -7.02 8.65 -2.84
N ALA A 118 -6.41 7.49 -2.63
CA ALA A 118 -5.51 6.86 -3.59
C ALA A 118 -6.17 6.71 -4.98
N LEU A 119 -7.44 6.32 -4.99
CA LEU A 119 -8.24 6.11 -6.20
C LEU A 119 -8.81 7.39 -6.83
N GLY A 120 -8.69 8.55 -6.18
CA GLY A 120 -9.27 9.79 -6.69
C GLY A 120 -10.79 9.89 -6.53
N THR A 121 -11.39 9.07 -5.67
CA THR A 121 -12.84 8.97 -5.46
C THR A 121 -13.31 9.58 -4.14
N LEU A 122 -12.40 10.11 -3.32
CA LEU A 122 -12.76 10.73 -2.05
C LEU A 122 -13.58 12.01 -2.27
N ALA A 123 -14.87 11.92 -1.99
CA ALA A 123 -15.82 13.01 -2.19
C ALA A 123 -15.43 14.27 -1.39
N GLY A 124 -15.54 15.43 -2.03
CA GLY A 124 -15.28 16.73 -1.37
C GLY A 124 -13.82 17.05 -1.11
N LEU A 125 -12.87 16.18 -1.48
CA LEU A 125 -11.45 16.48 -1.39
C LEU A 125 -10.96 17.26 -2.63
N ASP A 126 -10.31 18.39 -2.38
CA ASP A 126 -9.47 19.06 -3.37
C ASP A 126 -8.02 18.55 -3.27
N TYR A 127 -7.61 17.73 -4.24
CA TYR A 127 -6.28 17.10 -4.29
C TYR A 127 -5.15 18.12 -4.48
N GLY A 128 -5.45 19.31 -4.99
CA GLY A 128 -4.49 20.41 -5.17
C GLY A 128 -4.42 21.36 -3.98
N SER A 129 -5.10 21.08 -2.87
CA SER A 129 -5.15 21.97 -1.71
C SER A 129 -4.41 21.37 -0.51
N SER A 130 -3.28 21.98 -0.13
CA SER A 130 -2.54 21.60 1.08
C SER A 130 -3.42 21.67 2.33
N SER A 131 -4.37 22.61 2.39
CA SER A 131 -5.31 22.70 3.51
C SER A 131 -6.30 21.53 3.53
N ALA A 132 -6.79 21.10 2.36
CA ALA A 132 -7.70 19.96 2.28
C ALA A 132 -7.00 18.64 2.65
N LEU A 133 -5.76 18.45 2.18
CA LEU A 133 -4.93 17.30 2.55
C LEU A 133 -4.56 17.31 4.04
N TYR A 134 -4.24 18.47 4.60
CA TYR A 134 -4.03 18.60 6.04
C TYR A 134 -5.30 18.24 6.84
N ASN A 135 -6.49 18.62 6.38
CA ASN A 135 -7.74 18.20 7.00
C ASN A 135 -7.91 16.68 6.94
N LEU A 136 -7.51 16.03 5.84
CA LEU A 136 -7.53 14.57 5.73
C LEU A 136 -6.54 13.90 6.70
N GLN A 137 -5.31 14.40 6.83
CA GLN A 137 -4.35 13.94 7.85
C GLN A 137 -4.94 14.03 9.26
N ASN A 138 -5.64 15.12 9.58
CA ASN A 138 -6.30 15.28 10.88
C ASN A 138 -7.46 14.31 11.09
N ALA A 139 -8.21 13.97 10.03
CA ALA A 139 -9.24 12.94 10.09
C ALA A 139 -8.62 11.56 10.41
N ILE A 140 -7.51 11.22 9.73
CA ILE A 140 -6.77 9.97 9.97
C ILE A 140 -6.30 9.92 11.42
N TRP A 141 -5.57 10.92 11.91
CA TRP A 141 -5.15 10.97 13.31
C TRP A 141 -6.33 10.88 14.29
N TYR A 142 -7.48 11.48 13.98
CA TYR A 142 -8.64 11.36 14.86
C TYR A 142 -9.19 9.92 14.92
N LEU A 143 -9.23 9.25 13.77
CA LEU A 143 -9.68 7.86 13.64
C LEU A 143 -8.75 6.91 14.37
N GLU A 144 -7.43 7.15 14.28
CA GLU A 144 -6.38 6.38 14.97
C GLU A 144 -6.19 6.81 16.45
N GLY A 145 -6.98 7.75 16.97
CA GLY A 145 -6.91 8.14 18.38
C GLY A 145 -5.75 9.07 18.75
N GLU A 146 -5.00 9.55 17.76
CA GLU A 146 -3.86 10.45 17.91
C GLU A 146 -4.23 11.91 18.23
N THR A 147 -5.50 12.27 18.03
CA THR A 147 -6.04 13.60 18.36
C THR A 147 -7.53 13.54 18.69
N ARG A 148 -8.08 14.66 19.16
CA ARG A 148 -9.52 14.88 19.35
C ARG A 148 -10.04 16.02 18.48
N ILE A 149 -11.35 16.04 18.23
CA ILE A 149 -12.01 17.15 17.51
C ILE A 149 -11.73 18.46 18.25
N GLY A 150 -11.39 19.50 17.48
CA GLY A 150 -11.13 20.85 18.00
C GLY A 150 -9.75 21.07 18.62
N MET A 151 -8.87 20.05 18.68
CA MET A 151 -7.50 20.21 19.20
C MET A 151 -6.53 20.87 18.22
N ASN A 152 -6.86 20.91 16.92
CA ASN A 152 -6.00 21.47 15.89
C ASN A 152 -6.67 22.74 15.31
N PRO A 153 -6.22 23.95 15.69
CA PRO A 153 -6.78 25.20 15.19
C PRO A 153 -6.75 25.24 13.65
N GLY A 154 -7.87 25.58 13.02
CA GLY A 154 -7.97 25.68 11.56
C GLY A 154 -8.28 24.37 10.82
N SER A 155 -8.42 23.23 11.52
CA SER A 155 -8.83 21.97 10.88
C SER A 155 -10.35 21.81 10.82
N SER A 156 -10.91 21.55 9.63
CA SER A 156 -12.32 21.20 9.41
C SER A 156 -12.40 19.79 8.83
N PHE A 157 -12.05 18.80 9.65
CA PHE A 157 -11.96 17.39 9.23
C PHE A 157 -13.22 16.56 9.52
N SER A 158 -14.20 17.12 10.24
CA SER A 158 -15.44 16.42 10.60
C SER A 158 -16.21 15.91 9.38
N SER A 159 -16.13 16.62 8.25
CA SER A 159 -16.72 16.17 6.98
C SER A 159 -16.16 14.84 6.50
N PHE A 160 -14.86 14.57 6.70
CA PHE A 160 -14.27 13.28 6.34
C PHE A 160 -14.74 12.15 7.26
N ILE A 161 -15.01 12.47 8.53
CA ILE A 161 -15.62 11.50 9.45
C ILE A 161 -17.03 11.14 8.98
N ASP A 162 -17.85 12.13 8.61
CA ASP A 162 -19.18 11.90 8.05
C ASP A 162 -19.11 11.13 6.72
N ILE A 163 -18.14 11.42 5.86
CA ILE A 163 -17.91 10.69 4.61
C ILE A 163 -17.60 9.21 4.89
N ALA A 164 -16.74 8.92 5.88
CA ALA A 164 -16.42 7.55 6.27
C ALA A 164 -17.64 6.82 6.86
N MET A 165 -18.39 7.47 7.76
CA MET A 165 -19.60 6.90 8.37
C MET A 165 -20.64 6.55 7.31
N ASN A 166 -20.97 7.50 6.44
CA ASN A 166 -21.95 7.31 5.38
C ASN A 166 -21.47 6.29 4.34
N GLY A 167 -20.19 6.34 3.97
CA GLY A 167 -19.60 5.44 2.99
C GLY A 167 -19.55 3.98 3.44
N LEU A 168 -19.33 3.75 4.73
CA LEU A 168 -19.30 2.41 5.33
C LEU A 168 -20.66 1.96 5.89
N GLY A 169 -21.61 2.87 6.08
CA GLY A 169 -22.87 2.59 6.78
C GLY A 169 -22.66 2.25 8.26
N LEU A 170 -21.67 2.87 8.90
CA LEU A 170 -21.26 2.62 10.27
C LEU A 170 -21.38 3.88 11.13
N ASP A 171 -21.51 3.69 12.45
CA ASP A 171 -21.37 4.79 13.41
C ASP A 171 -19.90 5.10 13.70
N LEU A 172 -19.65 6.10 14.57
CA LEU A 172 -18.30 6.49 14.96
C LEU A 172 -17.50 5.34 15.59
N SER A 173 -18.14 4.49 16.40
CA SER A 173 -17.47 3.33 16.98
C SER A 173 -17.09 2.30 15.91
N GLY A 174 -17.96 2.11 14.92
CA GLY A 174 -17.76 1.18 13.82
C GLY A 174 -16.62 1.62 12.90
N ILE A 175 -16.55 2.89 12.52
CA ILE A 175 -15.44 3.37 11.67
C ILE A 175 -14.10 3.37 12.42
N LYS A 176 -14.11 3.49 13.75
CA LYS A 176 -12.89 3.42 14.59
C LYS A 176 -12.44 2.01 14.92
N SER A 177 -13.26 0.99 14.62
CA SER A 177 -12.86 -0.40 14.83
C SER A 177 -11.79 -0.85 13.84
N ASP A 178 -10.97 -1.80 14.25
CA ASP A 178 -9.86 -2.36 13.49
C ASP A 178 -10.27 -2.80 12.08
N TYR A 179 -9.48 -2.39 11.10
CA TYR A 179 -9.59 -2.83 9.72
C TYR A 179 -9.01 -4.24 9.57
N THR A 180 -9.77 -5.14 8.97
CA THR A 180 -9.36 -6.55 8.76
C THR A 180 -9.09 -6.86 7.28
N GLY A 181 -9.07 -5.86 6.42
CA GLY A 181 -8.78 -6.04 5.00
C GLY A 181 -7.29 -5.90 4.70
N ASN A 182 -6.93 -6.06 3.42
CA ASN A 182 -5.54 -6.08 2.96
C ASN A 182 -5.29 -5.12 1.79
N GLN A 183 -6.24 -4.24 1.46
CA GLN A 183 -6.08 -3.28 0.36
C GLN A 183 -5.29 -2.05 0.78
N VAL A 184 -5.52 -1.60 2.02
CA VAL A 184 -4.74 -0.54 2.64
C VAL A 184 -3.86 -1.18 3.70
N GLN A 185 -2.57 -0.87 3.62
CA GLN A 185 -1.57 -1.34 4.56
C GLN A 185 -0.79 -0.15 5.13
N VAL A 186 -0.01 -0.46 6.16
CA VAL A 186 0.94 0.42 6.80
C VAL A 186 2.34 0.09 6.30
N MET A 187 3.04 1.10 5.80
CA MET A 187 4.47 1.10 5.56
C MET A 187 5.17 1.44 6.87
N ASN A 188 5.71 0.43 7.55
CA ASN A 188 6.57 0.66 8.70
C ASN A 188 7.96 1.03 8.22
N LEU A 189 8.36 2.26 8.51
CA LEU A 189 9.59 2.83 7.98
C LEU A 189 10.74 2.54 8.94
N THR A 190 11.85 2.05 8.40
CA THR A 190 13.10 1.91 9.14
C THR A 190 14.26 2.57 8.41
N SER A 191 15.26 3.02 9.17
CA SER A 191 16.51 3.53 8.58
C SER A 191 17.15 2.47 7.68
N ARG A 192 17.93 2.90 6.67
CA ARG A 192 18.66 1.97 5.79
C ARG A 192 19.56 1.06 6.63
N GLY A 193 19.23 -0.23 6.70
CA GLY A 193 19.85 -1.20 7.61
C GLY A 193 18.96 -1.67 8.78
N GLY A 194 17.70 -1.26 8.83
CA GLY A 194 16.64 -1.84 9.66
C GLY A 194 16.75 -1.59 11.17
N THR A 195 17.47 -0.55 11.60
CA THR A 195 17.87 -0.40 13.01
C THR A 195 17.03 0.59 13.80
N LEU A 196 16.44 1.61 13.15
CA LEU A 196 15.65 2.63 13.81
C LEU A 196 14.29 2.73 13.14
N GLN A 197 13.21 2.69 13.93
CA GLN A 197 11.85 2.95 13.47
C GLN A 197 11.65 4.45 13.23
N HIS A 198 10.84 4.75 12.23
CA HIS A 198 10.45 6.09 11.81
C HIS A 198 8.95 6.09 11.50
N GLN A 199 8.40 7.29 11.35
CA GLN A 199 6.98 7.50 11.14
C GLN A 199 6.33 6.55 10.13
N ASP A 200 5.38 5.77 10.62
CA ASP A 200 4.57 4.87 9.82
C ASP A 200 3.62 5.63 8.86
N GLN A 201 3.48 5.10 7.65
CA GLN A 201 2.76 5.74 6.53
C GLN A 201 1.72 4.79 5.91
N LEU A 202 0.68 5.33 5.28
CA LEU A 202 -0.34 4.52 4.58
C LEU A 202 0.07 4.18 3.14
N VAL A 203 -0.32 2.99 2.67
CA VAL A 203 -0.13 2.56 1.28
C VAL A 203 -1.30 1.73 0.76
N LEU A 204 -1.61 1.88 -0.53
CA LEU A 204 -2.64 1.12 -1.22
C LEU A 204 -1.93 0.02 -2.00
N VAL A 205 -1.95 -1.18 -1.43
CA VAL A 205 -1.50 -2.38 -2.12
C VAL A 205 -2.69 -2.95 -2.87
N SER A 206 -2.59 -3.03 -4.19
CA SER A 206 -3.59 -3.76 -4.95
C SER A 206 -3.57 -5.22 -4.48
N VAL A 207 -4.75 -5.77 -4.25
CA VAL A 207 -4.88 -7.23 -4.23
C VAL A 207 -4.72 -7.66 -5.68
N PRO A 208 -3.77 -8.56 -6.01
CA PRO A 208 -3.65 -9.06 -7.37
C PRO A 208 -4.94 -9.81 -7.71
N ASP A 209 -5.76 -9.26 -8.59
CA ASP A 209 -6.88 -10.05 -9.14
C ASP A 209 -7.06 -9.93 -10.65
N SER A 210 -6.20 -9.20 -11.34
CA SER A 210 -6.16 -9.22 -12.82
C SER A 210 -5.36 -10.42 -13.33
N GLY A 211 -4.22 -10.74 -12.71
CA GLY A 211 -3.32 -11.79 -13.18
C GLY A 211 -3.79 -13.21 -12.87
N SER A 212 -4.25 -13.45 -11.63
CA SER A 212 -4.83 -14.72 -11.17
C SER A 212 -6.11 -15.07 -11.92
N THR A 213 -7.00 -14.09 -12.12
CA THR A 213 -8.25 -14.26 -12.87
C THR A 213 -8.00 -14.55 -14.34
N ILE A 214 -7.07 -13.83 -15.00
CA ILE A 214 -6.68 -14.13 -16.39
C ILE A 214 -5.99 -15.49 -16.50
N ALA A 215 -5.15 -15.87 -15.54
CA ALA A 215 -4.51 -17.18 -15.52
C ALA A 215 -5.53 -18.31 -15.32
N LEU A 216 -6.49 -18.17 -14.40
CA LEU A 216 -7.57 -19.12 -14.19
C LEU A 216 -8.52 -19.19 -15.38
N LEU A 217 -8.86 -18.04 -16.00
CA LEU A 217 -9.66 -17.99 -17.22
C LEU A 217 -8.93 -18.63 -18.41
N GLY A 218 -7.62 -18.39 -18.52
CA GLY A 218 -6.75 -19.04 -19.51
C GLY A 218 -6.73 -20.55 -19.30
N LEU A 219 -6.45 -21.02 -18.10
CA LEU A 219 -6.43 -22.46 -17.77
C LEU A 219 -7.80 -23.12 -17.97
N ALA A 220 -8.90 -22.45 -17.61
CA ALA A 220 -10.26 -22.94 -17.82
C ALA A 220 -10.58 -23.08 -19.32
N THR A 221 -10.27 -22.07 -20.13
CA THR A 221 -10.52 -22.10 -21.58
C THR A 221 -9.65 -23.13 -22.30
N PHE A 222 -8.37 -23.27 -21.93
CA PHE A 222 -7.50 -24.34 -22.43
C PHE A 222 -8.01 -25.74 -22.01
N GLY A 223 -8.48 -25.90 -20.78
CA GLY A 223 -9.06 -27.16 -20.27
C GLY A 223 -10.30 -27.59 -21.06
N LEU A 224 -11.23 -26.66 -21.29
CA LEU A 224 -12.43 -26.87 -22.12
C LEU A 224 -12.09 -27.25 -23.56
N ALA A 225 -11.12 -26.57 -24.18
CA ALA A 225 -10.68 -26.88 -25.54
C ALA A 225 -10.05 -28.28 -25.64
N ALA A 226 -9.26 -28.70 -24.65
CA ALA A 226 -8.67 -30.03 -24.60
C ALA A 226 -9.73 -31.15 -24.46
N VAL A 227 -10.77 -30.93 -23.63
CA VAL A 227 -11.89 -31.87 -23.48
C VAL A 227 -12.75 -31.92 -24.75
N GLY A 228 -13.02 -30.78 -25.39
CA GLY A 228 -13.76 -30.70 -26.64
C GLY A 228 -13.10 -31.49 -27.78
N ARG A 229 -11.77 -31.40 -27.90
CA ARG A 229 -10.99 -32.19 -28.90
C ARG A 229 -11.03 -33.70 -28.65
N ARG A 230 -11.20 -34.14 -27.39
CA ARG A 230 -11.35 -35.57 -27.06
C ARG A 230 -12.74 -36.11 -27.36
N ARG A 231 -13.79 -35.28 -27.26
CA ARG A 231 -15.17 -35.70 -27.58
C ARG A 231 -15.41 -35.88 -29.09
N ASN A 232 -14.72 -35.12 -29.94
CA ASN A 232 -14.89 -35.20 -31.40
C ASN A 232 -14.06 -36.31 -32.08
N LYS A 233 -13.36 -37.17 -31.32
CA LYS A 233 -12.60 -38.32 -31.83
C LYS A 233 -13.31 -39.67 -31.62
N LYS A 234 -14.61 -39.65 -31.34
CA LYS A 234 -15.52 -40.81 -31.43
C LYS A 234 -16.49 -40.58 -32.58
#